data_AF-A0A1H5FHT5-F1
#
_entry.id   AF-A0A1H5FHT5-F1
#
_cell.length_a   1.000
_cell.length_b   1.000
_cell.length_c   1.000
_cell.angle_alpha   90.00
_cell.angle_beta   90.00
_cell.angle_gamma   90.00
#
_symmetry.space_group_name_H-M   'P 1'
#
loop_
_entity.id
_entity.type
_entity.pdbx_description
1 polymer ?
#
loop_
_entity_poly.entity_id
_entity_poly.type
_entity_poly.pdbx_seq_one_letter_code
_entity_poly.pdbx_strand_id
1 'polypeptide(L)'
;MNSPMKSPLTGRPPTRQTTDEAGLLSFKVTPRELTPIRAKLANGISSVIGLGLAAVNFIPLLQERHLYLQDLVAAIGVTVLGYYLLRWVTLEACRVTTRIELRMDQAKVRRLSGWESYDRRIEHRFVLLPHDEAEHEQRCHDLATRKAAANGQVLQPPIYYGDSFHVVLVYAGHRIDLMTVYGRQQAAAIVARLQHCDQILDAEAKRVGAGKNPHIDGEWPHSPGGLNDV
;
A
#
# COMPACT_ATOMS: atom_id res chain seq x y z
N MET A 1 -9.64 31.06 -16.55
CA MET A 1 -8.39 30.34 -16.21
C MET A 1 -8.74 28.88 -16.02
N ASN A 2 -8.44 28.03 -17.00
CA ASN A 2 -8.69 26.59 -16.89
C ASN A 2 -7.65 26.03 -15.92
N SER A 3 -8.08 25.56 -14.75
CA SER A 3 -7.19 24.81 -13.86
C SER A 3 -6.65 23.60 -14.63
N PRO A 4 -5.32 23.37 -14.65
CA PRO A 4 -4.77 22.20 -15.32
C PRO A 4 -5.40 20.94 -14.71
N MET A 5 -6.00 20.09 -15.55
CA MET A 5 -6.62 18.84 -15.11
C MET A 5 -5.57 18.03 -14.34
N LYS A 6 -5.86 17.74 -13.06
CA LYS A 6 -4.98 16.91 -12.24
C LYS A 6 -4.96 15.50 -12.82
N SER A 7 -3.77 15.01 -13.18
CA SER A 7 -3.61 13.62 -13.62
C SER A 7 -4.09 12.67 -12.51
N PRO A 8 -4.88 11.62 -12.84
CA PRO A 8 -5.32 10.62 -11.87
C PRO A 8 -4.14 9.81 -11.30
N LEU A 9 -2.96 9.89 -11.92
CA LEU A 9 -1.74 9.25 -11.46
C LEU A 9 -0.97 10.05 -10.39
N THR A 10 -1.36 11.31 -10.15
CA THR A 10 -0.78 12.14 -9.10
C THR A 10 -1.34 11.72 -7.74
N GLY A 11 -0.49 11.27 -6.82
CA GLY A 11 -0.88 10.85 -5.47
C GLY A 11 -0.15 9.61 -4.97
N ARG A 12 -0.62 9.05 -3.85
CA ARG A 12 -0.13 7.78 -3.33
C ARG A 12 -1.00 6.61 -3.85
N PRO A 13 -0.41 5.48 -4.23
CA PRO A 13 1.04 5.23 -4.33
C PRO A 13 1.67 5.98 -5.53
N PRO A 14 2.95 6.42 -5.43
CA PRO A 14 3.66 7.05 -6.54
C PRO A 14 3.61 6.16 -7.77
N THR A 15 3.11 6.72 -8.87
CA THR A 15 2.98 6.02 -10.15
C THR A 15 3.59 6.87 -11.25
N ARG A 16 4.45 6.28 -12.06
CA ARG A 16 5.04 6.93 -13.23
C ARG A 16 4.61 6.19 -14.49
N GLN A 17 4.08 6.94 -15.44
CA GLN A 17 3.90 6.46 -16.80
C GLN A 17 5.25 6.53 -17.51
N THR A 18 5.66 5.42 -18.12
CA THR A 18 6.90 5.30 -18.89
C THR A 18 6.61 4.60 -20.21
N THR A 19 7.55 4.68 -21.13
CA THR A 19 7.52 3.90 -22.37
C THR A 19 8.53 2.77 -22.23
N ASP A 20 8.13 1.56 -22.60
CA ASP A 20 9.02 0.39 -22.61
C ASP A 20 10.01 0.47 -23.79
N GLU A 21 10.99 -0.42 -23.82
CA GLU A 21 11.98 -0.55 -24.90
C GLU A 21 11.33 -0.72 -26.29
N ALA A 22 10.13 -1.32 -26.33
CA ALA A 22 9.33 -1.48 -27.54
C ALA A 22 8.51 -0.24 -27.95
N GLY A 23 8.67 0.90 -27.27
CA GLY A 23 7.87 2.10 -27.55
C GLY A 23 6.43 2.04 -27.00
N LEU A 24 6.09 1.00 -26.23
CA LEU A 24 4.74 0.75 -25.72
C LEU A 24 4.54 1.32 -24.31
N LEU A 25 3.28 1.59 -23.96
CA LEU A 25 2.89 2.11 -22.67
C LEU A 25 3.28 1.15 -21.52
N SER A 26 3.87 1.70 -20.46
CA SER A 26 4.19 0.99 -19.22
C SER A 26 3.94 1.87 -18.00
N PHE A 27 3.63 1.26 -16.86
CA PHE A 27 3.44 1.94 -15.60
C PHE A 27 4.36 1.37 -14.53
N LYS A 28 5.04 2.25 -13.80
CA LYS A 28 5.84 1.88 -12.63
C LYS A 28 5.14 2.37 -11.38
N VAL A 29 4.62 1.45 -10.57
CA VAL A 29 3.96 1.72 -9.30
C VAL A 29 4.95 1.36 -8.19
N THR A 30 5.29 2.34 -7.35
CA THR A 30 6.26 2.15 -6.26
C THR A 30 5.62 2.44 -4.91
N PRO A 31 4.74 1.55 -4.41
CA PRO A 31 4.18 1.68 -3.07
C PRO A 31 5.28 1.61 -2.01
N ARG A 32 5.23 2.53 -1.05
CA ARG A 32 6.13 2.57 0.11
C ARG A 32 5.30 2.46 1.38
N GLU A 33 5.14 1.24 1.86
CA GLU A 33 4.20 0.92 2.94
C GLU A 33 4.84 0.13 4.07
N LEU A 34 4.20 0.15 5.23
CA LEU A 34 4.62 -0.60 6.41
C LEU A 34 4.04 -2.03 6.34
N THR A 35 4.79 -3.03 6.78
CA THR A 35 4.29 -4.42 6.91
C THR A 35 3.98 -4.70 8.39
N PRO A 36 3.11 -5.67 8.75
CA PRO A 36 2.76 -5.95 10.15
C PRO A 36 3.99 -6.20 11.04
N ILE A 37 4.93 -7.03 10.57
CA ILE A 37 6.17 -7.33 11.29
C ILE A 37 6.98 -6.06 11.54
N ARG A 38 7.07 -5.18 10.55
CA ARG A 38 7.80 -3.93 10.67
C ARG A 38 7.07 -2.89 11.52
N ALA A 39 5.75 -2.89 11.53
CA ALA A 39 4.95 -2.08 12.46
C ALA A 39 5.19 -2.52 13.91
N LYS A 40 5.23 -3.83 14.14
CA LYS A 40 5.57 -4.42 15.44
C LYS A 40 6.98 -4.04 15.89
N LEU A 41 7.97 -4.18 15.01
CA LEU A 41 9.36 -3.75 15.28
C LEU A 41 9.47 -2.25 15.55
N ALA A 42 8.84 -1.41 14.71
CA ALA A 42 8.87 0.04 14.87
C ALA A 42 8.26 0.46 16.22
N ASN A 43 7.12 -0.13 16.60
CA ASN A 43 6.51 0.11 17.91
C ASN A 43 7.46 -0.31 19.04
N GLY A 44 8.06 -1.49 18.97
CA GLY A 44 9.05 -1.95 19.97
C GLY A 44 10.25 -1.02 20.12
N ILE A 45 10.87 -0.62 19.00
CA ILE A 45 11.99 0.34 18.98
C ILE A 45 11.55 1.69 19.56
N SER A 46 10.38 2.20 19.16
CA SER A 46 9.87 3.49 19.64
C SER A 46 9.61 3.48 21.15
N SER A 47 9.16 2.36 21.71
CA SER A 47 8.96 2.20 23.16
C SER A 47 10.28 2.22 23.92
N VAL A 48 11.30 1.50 23.44
CA VAL A 48 12.64 1.48 24.08
C VAL A 48 13.28 2.86 24.03
N ILE A 49 13.25 3.51 22.87
CA ILE A 49 13.78 4.87 22.71
C ILE A 49 13.00 5.87 23.58
N GLY A 50 11.66 5.73 23.66
CA GLY A 50 10.81 6.56 24.50
C GLY A 50 11.14 6.45 25.98
N LEU A 51 11.39 5.23 26.47
CA LEU A 51 11.85 5.00 27.84
C LEU A 51 13.22 5.63 28.10
N GLY A 52 14.16 5.49 27.15
CA GLY A 52 15.47 6.15 27.22
C GLY A 52 15.35 7.67 27.27
N LEU A 53 14.49 8.26 26.43
CA LEU A 53 14.23 9.70 26.43
C LEU A 53 13.62 10.16 27.75
N ALA A 54 12.66 9.42 28.30
CA ALA A 54 12.10 9.73 29.61
C ALA A 54 13.18 9.65 30.71
N ALA A 55 13.99 8.59 30.73
CA ALA A 55 15.07 8.44 31.70
C ALA A 55 16.04 9.63 31.66
N VAL A 56 16.48 10.05 30.47
CA VAL A 56 17.41 11.18 30.30
C VAL A 56 16.79 12.50 30.80
N ASN A 57 15.50 12.72 30.59
CA ASN A 57 14.84 13.97 30.99
C ASN A 57 14.43 13.99 32.48
N PHE A 58 14.07 12.84 33.07
CA PHE A 58 13.53 12.79 34.44
C PHE A 58 14.54 12.37 35.51
N ILE A 59 15.58 11.59 35.20
CA ILE A 59 16.60 11.19 36.20
C ILE A 59 17.32 12.41 36.80
N PRO A 60 17.75 13.42 36.03
CA PRO A 60 18.41 14.60 36.61
C PRO A 60 17.50 15.35 37.58
N LEU A 61 16.20 15.45 37.27
CA LEU A 61 15.22 16.11 38.13
C LEU A 61 15.01 15.40 39.48
N LEU A 62 15.25 14.08 39.55
CA LEU A 62 15.19 13.33 40.80
C LEU A 62 16.44 13.52 41.68
N GLN A 63 17.53 14.04 41.11
CA GLN A 63 18.79 14.30 41.83
C GLN A 63 18.90 15.75 42.33
N GLU A 64 18.04 16.63 41.83
CA GLU A 64 17.99 18.04 42.21
C GLU A 64 17.35 18.23 43.59
N ARG A 65 17.94 19.11 44.41
CA ARG A 65 17.45 19.42 45.77
C ARG A 65 16.22 20.33 45.77
N HIS A 66 16.01 21.09 44.71
CA HIS A 66 14.87 21.99 44.53
C HIS A 66 14.24 21.77 43.16
N LEU A 67 13.03 21.20 43.14
CA LEU A 67 12.30 20.94 41.91
C LEU A 67 11.47 22.16 41.52
N TYR A 68 11.86 22.87 40.45
CA TYR A 68 11.05 23.96 39.91
C TYR A 68 10.00 23.42 38.93
N LEU A 69 8.80 24.02 38.97
CA LEU A 69 7.69 23.62 38.10
C LEU A 69 8.02 23.81 36.62
N GLN A 70 8.86 24.79 36.29
CA GLN A 70 9.29 25.06 34.91
C GLN A 70 10.11 23.91 34.32
N ASP A 71 11.04 23.34 35.10
CA ASP A 71 11.89 22.23 34.65
C ASP A 71 11.08 20.95 34.47
N LEU A 72 10.09 20.72 35.34
CA LEU A 72 9.15 19.60 35.20
C LEU A 72 8.31 19.73 33.92
N VAL A 73 7.76 20.91 33.65
CA VAL A 73 6.98 21.17 32.43
C VAL A 73 7.85 21.01 31.18
N ALA A 74 9.09 21.50 31.21
CA ALA A 74 10.04 21.33 30.11
C ALA A 74 10.37 19.85 29.86
N ALA A 75 10.68 19.08 30.90
CA ALA A 75 10.98 17.65 30.78
C ALA A 75 9.79 16.85 30.21
N ILE A 76 8.57 17.13 30.67
CA ILE A 76 7.35 16.51 30.12
C ILE A 76 7.18 16.89 28.65
N GLY A 77 7.26 18.19 28.32
CA GLY A 77 7.07 18.69 26.96
C GLY A 77 8.07 18.09 25.97
N VAL A 78 9.36 18.10 26.32
CA VAL A 78 10.44 17.53 25.50
C VAL A 78 10.27 16.02 25.34
N THR A 79 9.92 15.30 26.42
CA THR A 79 9.73 13.85 26.36
C THR A 79 8.55 13.48 25.46
N VAL A 80 7.41 14.16 25.62
CA VAL A 80 6.19 13.89 24.82
C VAL A 80 6.44 14.21 23.35
N LEU A 81 6.94 15.41 23.06
CA LEU A 81 7.19 15.84 21.69
C LEU A 81 8.26 14.97 21.01
N GLY A 82 9.36 14.70 21.73
CA GLY A 82 10.44 13.83 21.26
C GLY A 82 9.95 12.41 21.01
N TYR A 83 9.11 11.85 21.87
CA TYR A 83 8.52 10.53 21.67
C TYR A 83 7.68 10.48 20.39
N TYR A 84 6.77 11.44 20.17
CA TYR A 84 5.94 11.46 18.96
C TYR A 84 6.79 11.61 17.69
N LEU A 85 7.82 12.47 17.71
CA LEU A 85 8.73 12.65 16.59
C LEU A 85 9.52 11.36 16.30
N LEU A 86 10.10 10.73 17.32
CA LEU A 86 10.87 9.50 17.19
C LEU A 86 10.00 8.34 16.73
N ARG A 87 8.76 8.24 17.23
CA ARG A 87 7.79 7.27 16.77
C ARG A 87 7.45 7.48 15.28
N TRP A 88 7.27 8.73 14.86
CA TRP A 88 7.01 9.03 13.45
C TRP A 88 8.20 8.65 12.57
N VAL A 89 9.43 9.01 12.97
CA VAL A 89 10.67 8.67 12.23
C VAL A 89 10.87 7.16 12.15
N THR A 90 10.68 6.43 13.25
CA THR A 90 10.83 4.97 13.27
C THR A 90 9.81 4.28 12.36
N LEU A 91 8.54 4.71 12.39
CA LEU A 91 7.52 4.19 11.47
C LEU A 91 7.86 4.48 10.00
N GLU A 92 8.34 5.68 9.68
CA GLU A 92 8.70 6.06 8.30
C GLU A 92 9.96 5.33 7.79
N ALA A 93 10.94 5.12 8.67
CA ALA A 93 12.17 4.37 8.38
C ALA A 93 11.89 2.88 8.13
N CYS A 94 10.91 2.31 8.84
CA CYS A 94 10.56 0.90 8.68
C CYS A 94 9.73 0.60 7.41
N ARG A 95 9.27 1.60 6.65
CA ARG A 95 8.51 1.33 5.41
C ARG A 95 9.34 0.61 4.35
N VAL A 96 8.70 -0.31 3.63
CA VAL A 96 9.27 -1.05 2.50
C VAL A 96 8.80 -0.41 1.20
N THR A 97 9.74 -0.15 0.29
CA THR A 97 9.40 0.18 -1.10
C THR A 97 9.30 -1.11 -1.91
N THR A 98 8.12 -1.41 -2.44
CA THR A 98 7.94 -2.47 -3.44
C THR A 98 7.88 -1.84 -4.81
N ARG A 99 8.40 -2.54 -5.84
CA ARG A 99 8.37 -2.05 -7.22
C ARG A 99 7.52 -2.99 -8.04
N ILE A 100 6.50 -2.42 -8.67
CA ILE A 100 5.59 -3.13 -9.57
C ILE A 100 5.67 -2.41 -10.91
N GLU A 101 6.01 -3.13 -11.97
CA GLU A 101 5.99 -2.63 -13.35
C GLU A 101 4.87 -3.33 -14.10
N LEU A 102 3.91 -2.57 -14.63
CA LEU A 102 2.85 -3.08 -15.49
C LEU A 102 3.18 -2.68 -16.93
N ARG A 103 3.24 -3.66 -17.82
CA ARG A 103 3.45 -3.49 -19.26
C ARG A 103 2.24 -4.05 -20.00
N MET A 104 2.22 -3.91 -21.32
CA MET A 104 1.11 -4.40 -22.15
C MET A 104 0.92 -5.92 -22.07
N ASP A 105 2.02 -6.67 -22.02
CA ASP A 105 2.05 -8.13 -22.05
C ASP A 105 2.30 -8.77 -20.69
N GLN A 106 2.97 -8.06 -19.77
CA GLN A 106 3.41 -8.64 -18.50
C GLN A 106 3.29 -7.67 -17.33
N ALA A 107 3.07 -8.23 -16.14
CA ALA A 107 3.17 -7.57 -14.86
C ALA A 107 4.41 -8.10 -14.13
N LYS A 108 5.36 -7.22 -13.80
CA LYS A 108 6.58 -7.57 -13.05
C LYS A 108 6.50 -7.05 -11.63
N VAL A 109 6.89 -7.87 -10.67
CA VAL A 109 6.99 -7.48 -9.26
C VAL A 109 8.37 -7.80 -8.73
N ARG A 110 9.00 -6.84 -8.05
CA ARG A 110 10.30 -7.04 -7.41
C ARG A 110 10.09 -7.80 -6.10
N ARG A 111 10.52 -9.07 -6.09
CA ARG A 111 10.66 -9.91 -4.89
C ARG A 111 12.08 -9.83 -4.35
N LEU A 112 12.30 -10.46 -3.20
CA LEU A 112 13.63 -10.66 -2.62
C LEU A 112 14.53 -11.46 -3.58
N SER A 113 14.00 -12.52 -4.19
CA SER A 113 14.72 -13.44 -5.09
C SER A 113 14.98 -12.88 -6.49
N GLY A 114 14.34 -11.78 -6.90
CA GLY A 114 14.40 -11.35 -8.29
C GLY A 114 13.24 -10.49 -8.72
N TRP A 115 13.13 -10.30 -10.03
CA TRP A 115 11.89 -9.87 -10.66
C TRP A 115 11.08 -11.11 -11.00
N GLU A 116 9.83 -11.13 -10.58
CA GLU A 116 8.88 -12.15 -10.95
C GLU A 116 7.92 -11.55 -11.97
N SER A 117 7.71 -12.24 -13.09
CA SER A 117 6.93 -11.74 -14.23
C SER A 117 5.70 -12.63 -14.43
N TYR A 118 4.55 -12.01 -14.64
CA TYR A 118 3.27 -12.67 -14.90
C TYR A 118 2.71 -12.17 -16.23
N ASP A 119 2.22 -13.07 -17.08
CA ASP A 119 1.65 -12.71 -18.39
C ASP A 119 0.23 -12.15 -18.20
N ARG A 120 0.01 -10.88 -18.58
CA ARG A 120 -1.28 -10.18 -18.45
C ARG A 120 -2.34 -10.66 -19.43
N ARG A 121 -1.99 -11.45 -20.44
CA ARG A 121 -2.97 -12.03 -21.38
C ARG A 121 -3.81 -13.12 -20.73
N ILE A 122 -3.31 -13.69 -19.63
CA ILE A 122 -4.03 -14.65 -18.81
C ILE A 122 -5.02 -13.88 -17.93
N GLU A 123 -6.18 -14.49 -17.64
CA GLU A 123 -7.18 -13.92 -16.74
C GLU A 123 -6.53 -13.56 -15.40
N HIS A 124 -6.58 -12.27 -15.07
CA HIS A 124 -6.00 -11.74 -13.86
C HIS A 124 -6.83 -10.62 -13.27
N ARG A 125 -6.73 -10.43 -11.95
CA ARG A 125 -7.35 -9.31 -11.25
C ARG A 125 -6.57 -8.97 -9.97
N PHE A 126 -6.50 -7.68 -9.66
CA PHE A 126 -5.96 -7.21 -8.39
C PHE A 126 -7.07 -7.14 -7.35
N VAL A 127 -6.88 -7.77 -6.20
CA VAL A 127 -7.84 -7.78 -5.09
C VAL A 127 -7.16 -7.48 -3.77
N LEU A 128 -7.96 -7.05 -2.79
CA LEU A 128 -7.53 -6.82 -1.43
C LEU A 128 -8.09 -7.93 -0.54
N LEU A 129 -7.22 -8.63 0.18
CA LEU A 129 -7.62 -9.65 1.15
C LEU A 129 -7.13 -9.27 2.56
N PRO A 130 -7.87 -9.60 3.63
CA PRO A 130 -7.37 -9.47 5.00
C PRO A 130 -6.15 -10.38 5.23
N HIS A 131 -5.31 -10.04 6.20
CA HIS A 131 -4.16 -10.88 6.55
C HIS A 131 -4.60 -12.25 7.09
N ASP A 132 -3.94 -13.33 6.67
CA ASP A 132 -4.33 -14.70 7.06
C ASP A 132 -4.22 -14.92 8.58
N GLU A 133 -3.23 -14.29 9.22
CA GLU A 133 -3.03 -14.36 10.68
C GLU A 133 -3.99 -13.48 11.51
N ALA A 134 -4.85 -12.66 10.89
CA ALA A 134 -5.73 -11.74 11.61
C ALA A 134 -6.65 -12.46 12.59
N GLU A 135 -7.28 -13.56 12.17
CA GLU A 135 -8.16 -14.34 13.06
C GLU A 135 -7.40 -15.00 14.21
N HIS A 136 -6.19 -15.48 13.94
CA HIS A 136 -5.37 -16.11 14.96
C HIS A 136 -4.94 -15.08 16.02
N GLU A 137 -4.50 -13.90 15.59
CA GLU A 137 -4.19 -12.78 16.47
C GLU A 137 -5.39 -12.41 17.35
N GLN A 138 -6.59 -12.28 16.75
CA GLN A 138 -7.81 -11.96 17.47
C GLN A 138 -8.14 -13.02 18.54
N ARG A 139 -8.08 -14.31 18.19
CA ARG A 139 -8.34 -15.39 19.17
C ARG A 139 -7.35 -15.36 20.34
N CYS A 140 -6.07 -15.11 20.07
CA CYS A 140 -5.04 -14.98 21.10
C CYS A 140 -5.29 -13.76 22.00
N HIS A 141 -5.68 -12.62 21.43
CA HIS A 141 -5.99 -11.40 22.17
C HIS A 141 -7.25 -11.54 23.03
N ASP A 142 -8.29 -12.21 22.54
CA ASP A 142 -9.51 -12.47 23.30
C ASP A 142 -9.20 -13.33 24.53
N LEU A 143 -8.39 -14.38 24.36
CA LEU A 143 -7.98 -15.24 25.45
C LEU A 143 -7.10 -14.50 26.48
N ALA A 144 -6.17 -13.67 26.03
CA ALA A 144 -5.33 -12.85 26.90
C ALA A 144 -6.16 -11.84 27.71
N THR A 145 -7.10 -11.15 27.05
CA THR A 145 -8.00 -10.17 27.68
C THR A 145 -8.89 -10.83 28.73
N ARG A 146 -9.45 -12.01 28.44
CA ARG A 146 -10.27 -12.77 29.40
C ARG A 146 -9.46 -13.22 30.62
N LYS A 147 -8.22 -13.69 30.42
CA LYS A 147 -7.32 -14.06 31.52
C LYS A 147 -6.95 -12.85 32.39
N ALA A 148 -6.64 -11.71 31.77
CA ALA A 148 -6.35 -10.47 32.48
C ALA A 148 -7.57 -10.02 33.31
N ALA A 149 -8.76 -10.01 32.71
CA ALA A 149 -10.00 -9.63 33.38
C ALA A 149 -10.33 -10.54 34.58
N ALA A 150 -10.10 -11.85 34.45
CA ALA A 150 -10.24 -12.79 35.57
C ALA A 150 -9.28 -12.48 36.73
N ASN A 151 -8.12 -11.90 36.44
CA ASN A 151 -7.14 -11.44 37.42
C ASN A 151 -7.36 -9.98 37.87
N GLY A 152 -8.50 -9.36 37.50
CA GLY A 152 -8.80 -7.95 37.81
C GLY A 152 -7.95 -6.93 37.05
N GLN A 153 -7.28 -7.34 35.97
CA GLN A 153 -6.42 -6.50 35.14
C GLN A 153 -7.11 -6.16 33.82
N VAL A 154 -6.90 -4.94 33.34
CA VAL A 154 -7.35 -4.51 32.00
C VAL A 154 -6.16 -4.56 31.05
N LEU A 155 -6.25 -5.39 30.01
CA LEU A 155 -5.23 -5.52 28.97
C LEU A 155 -5.83 -5.17 27.61
N GLN A 156 -5.17 -4.29 26.86
CA GLN A 156 -5.50 -4.00 25.46
C GLN A 156 -4.26 -4.31 24.60
N PRO A 157 -4.16 -5.53 24.04
CA PRO A 157 -3.04 -5.89 23.20
C PRO A 157 -3.08 -5.11 21.87
N PRO A 158 -1.93 -4.66 21.34
CA PRO A 158 -1.87 -3.99 20.04
C PRO A 158 -2.23 -4.94 18.90
N ILE A 159 -3.03 -4.46 17.94
CA ILE A 159 -3.45 -5.21 16.76
C ILE A 159 -2.49 -4.91 15.61
N TYR A 160 -1.87 -5.93 15.03
CA TYR A 160 -0.93 -5.79 13.91
C TYR A 160 -1.44 -6.46 12.64
N TYR A 161 -1.87 -7.70 12.75
CA TYR A 161 -2.32 -8.50 11.60
C TYR A 161 -3.78 -8.21 11.26
N GLY A 162 -4.63 -7.93 12.24
CA GLY A 162 -6.01 -7.50 12.02
C GLY A 162 -6.15 -6.22 11.19
N ASP A 163 -5.16 -5.32 11.30
CA ASP A 163 -5.09 -4.07 10.52
C ASP A 163 -4.20 -4.19 9.26
N SER A 164 -3.78 -5.41 8.92
CA SER A 164 -2.97 -5.68 7.73
C SER A 164 -3.77 -6.37 6.63
N PHE A 165 -3.40 -6.08 5.39
CA PHE A 165 -4.07 -6.59 4.20
C PHE A 165 -3.03 -7.04 3.17
N HIS A 166 -3.36 -8.11 2.46
CA HIS A 166 -2.62 -8.56 1.29
C HIS A 166 -3.16 -7.88 0.03
N VAL A 167 -2.25 -7.27 -0.72
CA VAL A 167 -2.50 -6.86 -2.12
C VAL A 167 -2.20 -8.08 -2.97
N VAL A 168 -3.23 -8.64 -3.59
CA VAL A 168 -3.17 -9.94 -4.26
C VAL A 168 -3.43 -9.80 -5.75
N LEU A 169 -2.62 -10.48 -6.55
CA LEU A 169 -2.92 -10.80 -7.94
C LEU A 169 -3.59 -12.17 -7.97
N VAL A 170 -4.87 -12.22 -8.31
CA VAL A 170 -5.52 -13.49 -8.65
C VAL A 170 -5.16 -13.76 -10.10
N TYR A 171 -4.41 -14.82 -10.36
CA TYR A 171 -3.82 -15.15 -11.65
C TYR A 171 -4.27 -16.56 -12.08
N ALA A 172 -5.05 -16.69 -13.14
CA ALA A 172 -5.65 -17.97 -13.55
C ALA A 172 -6.33 -18.71 -12.37
N GLY A 173 -7.06 -17.96 -11.52
CA GLY A 173 -7.69 -18.51 -10.31
C GLY A 173 -6.77 -18.72 -9.11
N HIS A 174 -5.45 -18.55 -9.24
CA HIS A 174 -4.49 -18.75 -8.15
C HIS A 174 -4.22 -17.44 -7.41
N ARG A 175 -4.12 -17.52 -6.07
CA ARG A 175 -3.76 -16.38 -5.22
C ARG A 175 -2.25 -16.16 -5.24
N ILE A 176 -1.83 -14.96 -5.67
CA ILE A 176 -0.43 -14.52 -5.63
C ILE A 176 -0.33 -13.24 -4.80
N ASP A 177 0.28 -13.33 -3.63
CA ASP A 177 0.39 -12.20 -2.71
C ASP A 177 1.52 -11.27 -3.16
N LEU A 178 1.19 -10.11 -3.72
CA LEU A 178 2.19 -9.15 -4.22
C LEU A 178 2.89 -8.43 -3.07
N MET A 179 2.13 -8.06 -2.05
CA MET A 179 2.66 -7.43 -0.85
C MET A 179 1.65 -7.48 0.30
N THR A 180 2.17 -7.26 1.50
CA THR A 180 1.38 -7.05 2.70
C THR A 180 1.51 -5.61 3.16
N VAL A 181 0.40 -4.97 3.47
CA VAL A 181 0.32 -3.55 3.86
C VAL A 181 -0.41 -3.44 5.19
N TYR A 182 0.23 -2.79 6.16
CA TYR A 182 -0.36 -2.38 7.42
C TYR A 182 -1.14 -1.06 7.19
N GLY A 183 -2.46 -1.14 7.30
CA GLY A 183 -3.38 -0.04 7.06
C GLY A 183 -4.30 -0.27 5.84
N ARG A 184 -5.61 -0.27 6.09
CA ARG A 184 -6.64 -0.51 5.06
C ARG A 184 -6.64 0.53 3.95
N GLN A 185 -6.52 1.81 4.30
CA GLN A 185 -6.63 2.91 3.33
C GLN A 185 -5.48 2.88 2.31
N GLN A 186 -4.26 2.62 2.79
CA GLN A 186 -3.06 2.52 1.96
C GLN A 186 -3.16 1.32 1.02
N ALA A 187 -3.57 0.17 1.56
CA ALA A 187 -3.72 -1.05 0.77
C ALA A 187 -4.80 -0.92 -0.32
N ALA A 188 -5.95 -0.33 0.03
CA ALA A 188 -7.02 -0.04 -0.92
C ALA A 188 -6.59 0.93 -2.03
N ALA A 189 -5.84 1.98 -1.68
CA ALA A 189 -5.29 2.92 -2.65
C ALA A 189 -4.33 2.25 -3.64
N ILE A 190 -3.55 1.27 -3.19
CA ILE A 190 -2.65 0.49 -4.06
C ILE A 190 -3.44 -0.38 -5.02
N VAL A 191 -4.42 -1.14 -4.53
CA VAL A 191 -5.27 -1.99 -5.39
C VAL A 191 -6.01 -1.14 -6.42
N ALA A 192 -6.64 -0.04 -6.01
CA ALA A 192 -7.32 0.88 -6.92
C ALA A 192 -6.36 1.44 -7.98
N ARG A 193 -5.11 1.77 -7.60
CA ARG A 193 -4.12 2.25 -8.56
C ARG A 193 -3.71 1.18 -9.56
N LEU A 194 -3.48 -0.05 -9.10
CA LEU A 194 -3.11 -1.17 -9.96
C LEU A 194 -4.24 -1.48 -10.95
N GLN A 195 -5.48 -1.57 -10.47
CA GLN A 195 -6.67 -1.76 -11.32
C GLN A 195 -6.82 -0.63 -12.35
N HIS A 196 -6.60 0.62 -11.96
CA HIS A 196 -6.69 1.74 -12.89
C HIS A 196 -5.60 1.68 -13.99
N CYS A 197 -4.35 1.39 -13.62
CA CYS A 197 -3.27 1.21 -14.59
C CYS A 197 -3.55 0.04 -15.53
N ASP A 198 -4.10 -1.06 -15.01
CA ASP A 198 -4.48 -2.24 -15.77
C ASP A 198 -5.56 -1.93 -16.81
N GLN A 199 -6.62 -1.21 -16.42
CA GLN A 199 -7.67 -0.74 -17.32
C GLN A 199 -7.14 0.15 -18.44
N ILE A 200 -6.19 1.04 -18.14
CA ILE A 200 -5.57 1.90 -19.16
C ILE A 200 -4.78 1.06 -20.16
N LEU A 201 -3.99 0.09 -19.68
CA LEU A 201 -3.22 -0.80 -20.54
C LEU A 201 -4.13 -1.68 -21.41
N ASP A 202 -5.27 -2.15 -20.88
CA ASP A 202 -6.24 -2.93 -21.65
C ASP A 202 -6.94 -2.09 -22.72
N ALA A 203 -7.27 -0.84 -22.40
CA ALA A 203 -7.81 0.11 -23.37
C ALA A 203 -6.79 0.39 -24.49
N GLU A 204 -5.51 0.55 -24.14
CA GLU A 204 -4.43 0.73 -25.10
C GLU A 204 -4.19 -0.53 -25.93
N ALA A 205 -4.25 -1.72 -25.33
CA ALA A 205 -4.07 -2.99 -26.03
C ALA A 205 -5.17 -3.19 -27.08
N LYS A 206 -6.40 -2.80 -26.75
CA LYS A 206 -7.51 -2.78 -27.71
C LYS A 206 -7.29 -1.77 -28.83
N ARG A 207 -6.74 -0.59 -28.55
CA ARG A 207 -6.43 0.42 -29.60
C ARG A 207 -5.32 -0.03 -30.54
N VAL A 208 -4.21 -0.53 -30.00
CA VAL A 208 -3.07 -1.03 -30.79
C VAL A 208 -3.47 -2.28 -31.57
N GLY A 209 -4.28 -3.17 -30.96
CA GLY A 209 -4.86 -4.33 -31.65
C GLY A 209 -5.89 -3.94 -32.71
N ALA A 210 -6.69 -2.90 -32.49
CA ALA A 210 -7.64 -2.35 -33.47
C ALA A 210 -6.95 -1.62 -34.63
N GLY A 211 -5.73 -1.12 -34.44
CA GLY A 211 -4.89 -0.62 -35.56
C GLY A 211 -4.46 -1.72 -36.54
N LYS A 212 -4.63 -3.00 -36.17
CA LYS A 212 -4.50 -4.18 -37.05
C LYS A 212 -5.86 -4.77 -37.45
N ASN A 213 -6.94 -4.01 -37.37
CA ASN A 213 -8.23 -4.41 -37.93
C ASN A 213 -8.32 -3.91 -39.38
N PRO A 214 -8.36 -4.78 -40.41
CA PRO A 214 -8.43 -4.37 -41.81
C PRO A 214 -9.80 -3.77 -42.23
N HIS A 215 -10.66 -3.43 -41.28
CA HIS A 215 -12.07 -3.07 -41.53
C HIS A 215 -12.43 -1.65 -41.11
N ILE A 216 -11.52 -0.71 -41.34
CA ILE A 216 -11.88 0.71 -41.46
C ILE A 216 -11.05 1.22 -42.64
N ASP A 217 -11.60 1.02 -43.84
CA ASP A 217 -11.24 1.58 -45.17
C ASP A 217 -11.86 0.74 -46.31
N GLY A 218 -12.50 -0.39 -45.99
CA GLY A 218 -13.36 -1.12 -46.91
C GLY A 218 -14.76 -0.51 -46.96
N GLU A 219 -15.03 0.22 -48.04
CA GLU A 219 -16.33 0.60 -48.61
C GLU A 219 -17.55 0.00 -47.90
N TRP A 220 -18.43 0.88 -47.38
CA TRP A 220 -19.83 0.53 -47.21
C TRP A 220 -20.35 0.07 -48.57
N PRO A 221 -20.76 -1.20 -48.77
CA PRO A 221 -21.52 -1.54 -49.95
C PRO A 221 -22.83 -0.76 -49.81
N HIS A 222 -23.11 0.09 -50.78
CA HIS A 222 -24.43 0.67 -50.96
C HIS A 222 -25.48 -0.42 -50.73
N SER A 223 -26.40 -0.18 -49.79
CA SER A 223 -27.55 -1.05 -49.55
C SER A 223 -28.18 -1.47 -50.88
N PRO A 224 -28.39 -2.77 -51.15
CA PRO A 224 -29.15 -3.19 -52.31
C PRO A 224 -30.63 -2.96 -52.00
N GLY A 225 -31.09 -1.76 -52.33
CA GLY A 225 -32.45 -1.30 -52.09
C GLY A 225 -32.78 -0.07 -52.91
N GLY A 226 -32.23 0.03 -54.13
CA GLY A 226 -32.72 0.97 -55.13
C GLY A 226 -33.85 0.30 -55.91
N LEU A 227 -35.09 0.59 -55.53
CA LEU A 227 -36.24 0.38 -56.42
C LEU A 227 -36.12 1.42 -57.55
N ASN A 228 -35.82 0.95 -58.75
CA ASN A 228 -36.06 1.72 -59.96
C ASN A 228 -37.58 1.72 -60.21
N ASP A 229 -38.25 2.78 -59.78
CA ASP A 229 -39.61 3.08 -60.20
C ASP A 229 -39.58 4.25 -61.19
N VAL A 230 -39.86 3.91 -62.47
CA VAL A 230 -40.31 4.72 -63.62
C VAL A 230 -39.39 5.81 -64.18
#